data_AF-A0A0V1K6X3-F1
#
_entry.id   AF-A0A0V1K6X3-F1
#
_cell.length_a   1.000
_cell.length_b   1.000
_cell.length_c   1.000
_cell.angle_alpha   90.00
_cell.angle_beta   90.00
_cell.angle_gamma   90.00
#
_symmetry.space_group_name_H-M   'P 1'
#
loop_
_entity.id
_entity.type
_entity.pdbx_description
1 polymer ?
#
loop_
_entity_poly.entity_id
_entity_poly.type
_entity_poly.pdbx_seq_one_letter_code
_entity_poly.pdbx_strand_id
1 'polypeptide(L)'
;MKIQFECPINALSFNNRGNRLAVAGKNFLKIVDVSDEKNFKELHNLKVGDQPRSLASSLDVSWNKVEVNRIATATGNGYIALWNLSRPEVNRVERIIRPKKQYAMKVCFHHSKPNYLLSATGDDCVVFFDLRQERSVFTFENRGAHVRDVKFAYNSHTLFALADDNGMVKFLDVRKLAKPVQLFTAHGGPVLSLDFNPLVENIFATGGRDKIIQIWEYQSTKTKLEDSIVTSAPVGQIHWNPLKGTQIASSALTTDFEIQVWDIRHPCLPYAVFFEHTSSVKGFQWKPNSDSLLSASTNGSLIWNNAKNAYQPCRHISPVAINFSVNGNILYVYDSHISNKKLGVASSTADDGEDRSNSYFVGPRKSCFRLLNSQFYKNKKTYITPAQFKTFAEEYHLTDYCFPDLCQHNANVALKLKKRRVC
;
A
#
# COMPACT_ATOMS: atom_id res chain seq x y z
N MET A 1 0.33 13.98 15.50
CA MET A 1 1.38 14.54 16.39
C MET A 1 2.74 14.11 15.88
N LYS A 2 3.78 14.95 16.04
CA LYS A 2 5.12 14.72 15.48
C LYS A 2 6.20 14.91 16.55
N ILE A 3 7.14 13.98 16.62
CA ILE A 3 8.43 14.15 17.31
C ILE A 3 9.49 14.39 16.25
N GLN A 4 10.46 15.25 16.56
CA GLN A 4 11.60 15.51 15.70
C GLN A 4 12.87 14.96 16.35
N PHE A 5 13.56 14.07 15.65
CA PHE A 5 14.91 13.61 15.98
C PHE A 5 15.93 14.42 15.18
N GLU A 6 17.14 14.57 15.72
CA GLU A 6 18.24 15.29 15.06
C GLU A 6 18.84 14.53 13.87
N CYS A 7 18.71 13.21 13.87
CA CYS A 7 19.28 12.32 12.87
C CYS A 7 18.19 11.57 12.10
N PRO A 8 18.47 11.15 10.85
CA PRO A 8 17.57 10.30 10.08
C PRO A 8 17.20 9.01 10.80
N ILE A 9 15.93 8.64 10.74
CA ILE A 9 15.42 7.37 11.24
C ILE A 9 15.39 6.39 10.06
N ASN A 10 15.94 5.19 10.28
CA ASN A 10 16.02 4.13 9.28
C ASN A 10 14.95 3.06 9.48
N ALA A 11 14.64 2.72 10.73
CA ALA A 11 13.71 1.63 11.03
C ALA A 11 13.01 1.82 12.38
N LEU A 12 11.85 1.16 12.49
CA LEU A 12 10.98 1.18 13.64
C LEU A 12 10.57 -0.25 14.01
N SER A 13 10.48 -0.54 15.31
CA SER A 13 9.83 -1.77 15.77
C SER A 13 9.10 -1.57 17.09
N PHE A 14 7.82 -1.93 17.12
CA PHE A 14 7.00 -2.01 18.33
C PHE A 14 7.33 -3.25 19.14
N ASN A 15 7.24 -3.10 20.46
CA ASN A 15 7.12 -4.21 21.37
C ASN A 15 5.73 -4.88 21.25
N ASN A 16 5.58 -6.09 21.81
CA ASN A 16 4.34 -6.85 21.70
C ASN A 16 3.11 -6.12 22.27
N ARG A 17 3.28 -5.36 23.35
CA ARG A 17 2.17 -4.62 24.00
C ARG A 17 1.77 -3.34 23.23
N GLY A 18 2.60 -2.86 22.30
CA GLY A 18 2.39 -1.62 21.56
C GLY A 18 2.56 -0.34 22.39
N ASN A 19 3.17 -0.43 23.57
CA ASN A 19 3.41 0.73 24.45
C ASN A 19 4.83 1.28 24.34
N ARG A 20 5.77 0.52 23.76
CA ARG A 20 7.15 0.98 23.53
C ARG A 20 7.54 0.77 22.08
N LEU A 21 8.31 1.72 21.56
CA LEU A 21 8.82 1.71 20.20
C LEU A 21 10.34 1.81 20.22
N ALA A 22 11.00 0.90 19.51
CA ALA A 22 12.42 1.01 19.20
C ALA A 22 12.57 1.83 17.92
N VAL A 23 13.31 2.92 18.00
CA VAL A 23 13.62 3.83 16.90
C VAL A 23 15.10 3.74 16.60
N ALA A 24 15.44 3.27 15.40
CA ALA A 24 16.80 3.08 14.95
C ALA A 24 17.17 4.09 13.86
N GLY A 25 18.32 4.75 14.03
CA GLY A 25 18.85 5.70 13.06
C GLY A 25 20.34 5.55 12.82
N LYS A 26 20.92 6.50 12.08
CA LYS A 26 22.34 6.45 11.67
C LYS A 26 23.33 6.40 12.84
N ASN A 27 23.03 7.03 13.96
CA ASN A 27 23.94 7.09 15.12
C ASN A 27 23.26 6.80 16.47
N PHE A 28 21.99 6.40 16.47
CA PHE A 28 21.24 6.18 17.69
C PHE A 28 20.34 4.96 17.61
N LEU A 29 20.04 4.42 18.78
CA LEU A 29 18.99 3.42 18.97
C LEU A 29 18.28 3.79 20.27
N LYS A 30 17.08 4.37 20.14
CA LYS A 30 16.32 4.92 21.26
C LYS A 30 15.04 4.13 21.47
N ILE A 31 14.65 3.97 22.73
CA ILE A 31 13.37 3.39 23.13
C ILE A 31 12.47 4.52 23.57
N VAL A 32 11.34 4.66 22.90
CA VAL A 32 10.35 5.70 23.15
C VAL A 32 9.10 5.06 23.76
N ASP A 33 8.53 5.69 24.76
CA ASP A 33 7.20 5.39 25.28
C ASP A 33 6.15 5.96 24.32
N VAL A 34 5.25 5.09 23.88
CA VAL A 34 4.19 5.34 22.90
C VAL A 34 2.84 4.87 23.48
N SER A 35 2.73 4.88 24.81
CA SER A 35 1.50 4.57 25.54
C SER A 35 0.40 5.60 25.25
N ASP A 36 0.77 6.88 25.31
CA ASP A 36 -0.11 8.02 25.05
C ASP A 36 0.29 8.70 23.73
N GLU A 37 -0.71 8.99 22.88
CA GLU A 37 -0.52 9.72 21.62
C GLU A 37 -0.01 11.13 21.87
N LYS A 38 -0.33 11.73 23.03
CA LYS A 38 0.01 13.12 23.36
C LYS A 38 1.36 13.30 24.05
N ASN A 39 1.96 12.24 24.57
CA ASN A 39 3.15 12.38 25.40
C ASN A 39 4.16 11.29 25.09
N PHE A 40 5.03 11.60 24.12
CA PHE A 40 6.16 10.77 23.81
C PHE A 40 7.31 11.07 24.76
N LYS A 41 7.81 10.01 25.41
CA LYS A 41 8.97 10.11 26.31
C LYS A 41 10.07 9.19 25.84
N GLU A 42 11.28 9.72 25.70
CA GLU A 42 12.46 8.88 25.55
C GLU A 42 12.71 8.15 26.86
N LEU A 43 12.66 6.82 26.84
CA LEU A 43 12.89 5.99 28.02
C LEU A 43 14.36 5.62 28.13
N HIS A 44 14.96 5.21 27.01
CA HIS A 44 16.33 4.73 27.00
C HIS A 44 17.05 5.05 25.70
N ASN A 45 18.32 5.36 25.81
CA ASN A 45 19.26 5.38 24.69
C ASN A 45 20.18 4.15 24.81
N LEU A 46 20.10 3.24 23.84
CA LEU A 46 20.84 1.98 23.88
C LEU A 46 22.30 2.14 23.45
N LYS A 47 22.68 3.28 22.85
CA LYS A 47 24.06 3.54 22.42
C LYS A 47 24.82 4.48 23.36
N VAL A 48 24.48 4.47 24.65
CA VAL A 48 25.19 5.26 25.67
C VAL A 48 26.50 4.57 26.04
N GLY A 49 27.55 5.36 26.26
CA GLY A 49 28.89 4.89 26.64
C GLY A 49 29.81 4.57 25.46
N ASP A 50 30.98 3.98 25.77
CA ASP A 50 31.97 3.56 24.77
C ASP A 50 31.51 2.28 24.07
N GLN A 51 30.62 2.45 23.09
CA GLN A 51 30.15 1.35 22.26
C GLN A 51 31.14 1.10 21.12
N PRO A 52 31.38 -0.17 20.76
CA PRO A 52 32.29 -0.48 19.67
C PRO A 52 31.80 0.19 18.38
N ARG A 53 32.73 0.83 17.65
CA ARG A 53 32.45 1.55 16.38
C ARG A 53 31.69 0.70 15.36
N SER A 54 31.78 -0.63 15.44
CA SER A 54 30.99 -1.59 14.66
C SER A 54 29.47 -1.42 14.77
N LEU A 55 29.00 -0.80 15.87
CA LEU A 55 27.58 -0.58 16.17
C LEU A 55 27.10 0.85 15.87
N ALA A 56 27.93 1.69 15.24
CA ALA A 56 27.61 3.12 15.04
C ALA A 56 26.28 3.33 14.30
N SER A 57 26.10 2.67 13.14
CA SER A 57 24.88 2.78 12.33
C SER A 57 23.93 1.62 12.47
N SER A 58 22.65 1.92 12.70
CA SER A 58 21.57 0.94 12.73
C SER A 58 20.75 1.07 11.43
N LEU A 59 20.76 0.04 10.60
CA LEU A 59 19.99 -0.01 9.35
C LEU A 59 18.56 -0.51 9.58
N ASP A 60 18.42 -1.52 10.44
CA ASP A 60 17.13 -2.13 10.74
C ASP A 60 17.04 -2.53 12.21
N VAL A 61 15.82 -2.62 12.73
CA VAL A 61 15.55 -2.99 14.12
C VAL A 61 14.35 -3.92 14.20
N SER A 62 14.48 -4.97 15.01
CA SER A 62 13.39 -5.90 15.29
C SER A 62 13.29 -6.11 16.79
N TRP A 63 12.11 -5.84 17.34
CA TRP A 63 11.80 -6.16 18.72
C TRP A 63 11.27 -7.59 18.81
N ASN A 64 11.79 -8.36 19.75
CA ASN A 64 11.28 -9.68 20.04
C ASN A 64 9.81 -9.62 20.46
N LYS A 65 8.97 -10.43 19.81
CA LYS A 65 7.51 -10.42 20.02
C LYS A 65 7.07 -11.22 21.22
N VAL A 66 7.93 -12.10 21.74
CA VAL A 66 7.64 -12.90 22.94
C VAL A 66 8.35 -12.30 24.15
N GLU A 67 9.64 -12.02 24.04
CA GLU A 67 10.43 -11.45 25.15
C GLU A 67 10.53 -9.93 25.07
N VAL A 68 9.87 -9.24 26.01
CA VAL A 68 9.76 -7.77 26.00
C VAL A 68 11.10 -7.05 26.13
N ASN A 69 12.11 -7.69 26.73
CA ASN A 69 13.40 -7.04 26.99
C ASN A 69 14.46 -7.31 25.91
N ARG A 70 14.15 -8.03 24.83
CA ARG A 70 15.13 -8.33 23.77
C ARG A 70 14.85 -7.58 22.47
N ILE A 71 15.91 -7.00 21.91
CA ILE A 71 15.88 -6.28 20.62
C ILE A 71 17.09 -6.73 19.78
N ALA A 72 16.90 -6.81 18.47
CA ALA A 72 17.95 -7.09 17.50
C ALA A 72 18.09 -5.88 16.56
N THR A 73 19.31 -5.59 16.16
CA THR A 73 19.61 -4.50 15.25
C THR A 73 20.63 -4.96 14.22
N ALA A 74 20.34 -4.68 12.95
CA ALA A 74 21.29 -4.83 11.86
C ALA A 74 22.14 -3.56 11.77
N THR A 75 23.46 -3.68 11.80
CA THR A 75 24.36 -2.53 11.74
C THR A 75 24.92 -2.29 10.35
N GLY A 76 25.20 -1.03 10.03
CA GLY A 76 25.77 -0.66 8.72
C GLY A 76 27.14 -1.30 8.42
N ASN A 77 27.84 -1.76 9.46
CA ASN A 77 29.13 -2.45 9.33
C ASN A 77 28.98 -3.98 9.23
N GLY A 78 27.75 -4.48 9.12
CA GLY A 78 27.42 -5.88 8.88
C GLY A 78 27.23 -6.75 10.12
N TYR A 79 27.21 -6.16 11.31
CA TYR A 79 27.02 -6.89 12.55
C TYR A 79 25.53 -6.98 12.88
N ILE A 80 25.16 -8.02 13.63
CA ILE A 80 23.86 -8.07 14.29
C ILE A 80 24.11 -7.89 15.78
N ALA A 81 23.54 -6.84 16.36
CA ALA A 81 23.61 -6.60 17.80
C ALA A 81 22.31 -7.05 18.46
N LEU A 82 22.44 -7.88 19.50
CA LEU A 82 21.36 -8.22 20.41
C LEU A 82 21.47 -7.36 21.66
N TRP A 83 20.36 -6.76 22.04
CA TRP A 83 20.24 -5.85 23.16
C TRP A 83 19.28 -6.43 24.19
N ASN A 84 19.66 -6.33 25.46
CA ASN A 84 18.82 -6.72 26.58
C ASN A 84 18.54 -5.52 27.48
N LEU A 85 17.26 -5.12 27.56
CA LEU A 85 16.79 -3.97 28.31
C LEU A 85 16.84 -4.19 29.84
N SER A 86 16.93 -5.43 30.31
CA SER A 86 17.07 -5.74 31.74
C SER A 86 18.50 -5.48 32.25
N ARG A 87 19.48 -5.35 31.36
CA ARG A 87 20.85 -5.03 31.72
C ARG A 87 21.00 -3.53 32.04
N PRO A 88 21.96 -3.14 32.89
CA PRO A 88 22.25 -1.73 33.18
C PRO A 88 22.58 -0.97 31.89
N GLU A 89 22.26 0.33 31.85
CA GLU A 89 22.27 1.14 30.62
C GLU A 89 23.62 1.14 29.88
N VAL A 90 24.72 1.10 30.63
CA VAL A 90 26.09 1.10 30.10
C VAL A 90 26.45 -0.21 29.38
N ASN A 91 25.77 -1.33 29.69
CA ASN A 91 26.08 -2.66 29.15
C ASN A 91 24.84 -3.43 28.67
N ARG A 92 24.03 -2.78 27.83
CA ARG A 92 22.83 -3.41 27.24
C ARG A 92 23.11 -4.34 26.08
N VAL A 93 24.30 -4.29 25.50
CA VAL A 93 24.70 -5.24 24.46
C VAL A 93 24.81 -6.61 25.10
N GLU A 94 23.96 -7.53 24.68
CA GLU A 94 23.99 -8.92 25.12
C GLU A 94 24.99 -9.73 24.31
N ARG A 95 24.94 -9.57 22.99
CA ARG A 95 25.75 -10.34 22.06
C ARG A 95 25.91 -9.60 20.75
N ILE A 96 27.12 -9.64 20.19
CA ILE A 96 27.42 -9.16 18.84
C ILE A 96 27.68 -10.38 17.96
N ILE A 97 26.84 -10.58 16.96
CA ILE A 97 26.94 -11.67 16.00
C ILE A 97 27.60 -11.13 14.74
N ARG A 98 28.64 -11.84 14.28
CA ARG A 98 29.35 -11.59 13.03
C ARG A 98 28.91 -12.61 11.99
N PRO A 99 28.01 -12.28 11.06
CA PRO A 99 27.79 -13.09 9.87
C PRO A 99 29.12 -13.20 9.12
N LYS A 100 29.53 -14.39 8.69
CA LYS A 100 30.81 -14.58 8.00
C LYS A 100 30.83 -13.75 6.70
N LYS A 101 31.63 -12.66 6.66
CA LYS A 101 31.92 -11.76 5.53
C LYS A 101 30.83 -10.76 5.06
N GLN A 102 29.68 -10.61 5.73
CA GLN A 102 28.51 -9.98 5.08
C GLN A 102 27.88 -8.79 5.82
N TYR A 103 27.29 -7.87 5.06
CA TYR A 103 26.57 -6.70 5.57
C TYR A 103 25.12 -7.02 5.98
N ALA A 104 24.81 -7.26 7.25
CA ALA A 104 23.41 -7.38 7.70
C ALA A 104 22.57 -6.13 7.33
N MET A 105 21.51 -6.31 6.54
CA MET A 105 20.62 -5.23 6.08
C MET A 105 19.25 -5.26 6.76
N LYS A 106 18.71 -6.46 7.02
CA LYS A 106 17.42 -6.66 7.69
C LYS A 106 17.53 -7.67 8.81
N VAL A 107 16.69 -7.50 9.83
CA VAL A 107 16.54 -8.44 10.95
C VAL A 107 15.07 -8.68 11.26
N CYS A 108 14.69 -9.93 11.50
CA CYS A 108 13.31 -10.29 11.80
C CYS A 108 13.27 -11.36 12.90
N PHE A 109 12.75 -11.00 14.07
CA PHE A 109 12.39 -11.99 15.07
C PHE A 109 11.16 -12.78 14.64
N HIS A 110 11.15 -14.05 15.02
CA HIS A 110 9.97 -14.87 14.91
C HIS A 110 8.86 -14.37 15.86
N HIS A 111 7.60 -14.49 15.43
CA HIS A 111 6.43 -14.01 16.16
C HIS A 111 6.16 -14.81 17.46
N SER A 112 6.23 -16.14 17.42
CA SER A 112 5.96 -17.01 18.58
C SER A 112 7.19 -17.66 19.24
N LYS A 113 8.37 -17.64 18.61
CA LYS A 113 9.60 -18.29 19.10
C LYS A 113 10.63 -17.23 19.48
N PRO A 114 10.94 -17.01 20.77
CA PRO A 114 11.81 -15.90 21.19
C PRO A 114 13.25 -16.01 20.69
N ASN A 115 13.73 -17.24 20.44
CA ASN A 115 15.11 -17.49 20.08
C ASN A 115 15.34 -17.58 18.57
N TYR A 116 14.30 -17.43 17.74
CA TYR A 116 14.45 -17.53 16.29
C TYR A 116 14.59 -16.13 15.68
N LEU A 117 15.68 -15.93 14.95
CA LEU A 117 16.02 -14.68 14.30
C LEU A 117 16.48 -14.94 12.87
N LEU A 118 15.91 -14.21 11.92
CA LEU A 118 16.41 -14.13 10.56
C LEU A 118 17.18 -12.83 10.36
N SER A 119 18.21 -12.90 9.52
CA SER A 119 18.86 -11.71 9.00
C SER A 119 19.13 -11.87 7.52
N ALA A 120 18.73 -10.88 6.73
CA ALA A 120 19.15 -10.75 5.34
C ALA A 120 20.44 -9.93 5.29
N THR A 121 21.42 -10.41 4.53
CA THR A 121 22.70 -9.75 4.34
C THR A 121 22.80 -9.17 2.93
N GLY A 122 23.65 -8.17 2.76
CA GLY A 122 23.92 -7.51 1.48
C GLY A 122 24.68 -8.39 0.49
N ASP A 123 25.22 -9.51 0.94
CA ASP A 123 25.92 -10.49 0.10
C ASP A 123 24.97 -11.59 -0.38
N ASP A 124 23.71 -11.23 -0.64
CA ASP A 124 22.67 -12.10 -1.21
C ASP A 124 22.34 -13.32 -0.34
N CYS A 125 22.56 -13.26 0.97
CA CYS A 125 22.33 -14.39 1.85
C CYS A 125 21.26 -14.10 2.91
N VAL A 126 20.59 -15.16 3.33
CA VAL A 126 19.71 -15.16 4.50
C VAL A 126 20.30 -16.07 5.55
N VAL A 127 20.57 -15.53 6.73
CA VAL A 127 21.11 -16.28 7.85
C VAL A 127 20.03 -16.50 8.90
N PHE A 128 19.84 -17.76 9.28
CA PHE A 128 18.93 -18.16 10.35
C PHE A 128 19.72 -18.46 11.63
N PHE A 129 19.27 -17.88 12.73
CA PHE A 129 19.85 -18.03 14.04
C PHE A 129 18.84 -18.63 15.02
N ASP A 130 19.30 -19.65 15.74
CA ASP A 130 18.75 -20.02 17.04
C ASP A 130 19.64 -19.38 18.10
N LEU A 131 19.13 -18.39 18.81
CA LEU A 131 19.89 -17.59 19.77
C LEU A 131 20.43 -18.39 20.97
N ARG A 132 19.93 -19.61 21.17
CA ARG A 132 20.46 -20.57 22.15
C ARG A 132 21.82 -21.13 21.73
N GLN A 133 22.18 -21.03 20.46
CA GLN A 133 23.44 -21.54 19.89
C GLN A 133 24.41 -20.40 19.61
N GLU A 134 25.72 -20.69 19.66
CA GLU A 134 26.77 -19.69 19.39
C GLU A 134 26.97 -19.40 17.89
N ARG A 135 26.62 -20.35 17.03
CA ARG A 135 26.77 -20.23 15.58
C ARG A 135 25.40 -20.06 14.92
N SER A 136 25.38 -19.54 13.70
CA SER A 136 24.18 -19.61 12.88
C SER A 136 23.80 -21.07 12.66
N VAL A 137 22.50 -21.35 12.68
CA VAL A 137 22.00 -22.69 12.37
C VAL A 137 22.17 -22.95 10.88
N PHE A 138 21.91 -21.93 10.06
CA PHE A 138 22.00 -22.04 8.61
C PHE A 138 22.22 -20.70 7.91
N THR A 139 22.83 -20.77 6.73
CA THR A 139 22.96 -19.66 5.77
C THR A 139 22.46 -20.13 4.40
N PHE A 140 21.41 -19.49 3.90
CA PHE A 140 20.92 -19.65 2.53
C PHE A 140 21.60 -18.65 1.62
N GLU A 141 22.19 -19.11 0.52
CA GLU A 141 22.73 -18.24 -0.52
C GLU A 141 21.68 -18.09 -1.63
N ASN A 142 21.15 -16.88 -1.83
CA ASN A 142 20.14 -16.62 -2.85
C ASN A 142 20.70 -16.78 -4.28
N ARG A 143 22.00 -16.48 -4.44
CA ARG A 143 22.80 -16.49 -5.67
C ARG A 143 22.09 -15.80 -6.85
N GLY A 144 22.46 -14.55 -7.11
CA GLY A 144 22.06 -13.84 -8.33
C GLY A 144 21.21 -12.57 -8.11
N ALA A 145 20.89 -12.22 -6.87
CA ALA A 145 20.26 -10.95 -6.51
C ALA A 145 20.31 -10.68 -5.00
N HIS A 146 20.40 -9.38 -4.66
CA HIS A 146 20.31 -8.90 -3.30
C HIS A 146 18.95 -9.17 -2.67
N VAL A 147 18.96 -9.68 -1.44
CA VAL A 147 17.75 -9.88 -0.64
C VAL A 147 17.35 -8.55 0.00
N ARG A 148 16.14 -8.09 -0.30
CA ARG A 148 15.61 -6.79 0.15
C ARG A 148 14.78 -6.89 1.43
N ASP A 149 14.01 -7.96 1.57
CA ASP A 149 13.18 -8.20 2.75
C ASP A 149 13.11 -9.70 3.08
N VAL A 150 12.90 -9.99 4.36
CA VAL A 150 12.76 -11.35 4.88
C VAL A 150 11.79 -11.36 6.06
N LYS A 151 10.81 -12.27 6.02
CA LYS A 151 9.82 -12.42 7.11
C LYS A 151 9.48 -13.87 7.37
N PHE A 152 9.23 -14.18 8.64
CA PHE A 152 8.56 -15.42 9.03
C PHE A 152 7.07 -15.34 8.70
N ALA A 153 6.51 -16.47 8.26
CA ALA A 153 5.06 -16.60 8.10
C ALA A 153 4.37 -16.67 9.48
N TYR A 154 3.27 -15.94 9.68
CA TYR A 154 2.57 -15.86 10.99
C TYR A 154 2.02 -17.21 11.49
N ASN A 155 1.60 -18.10 10.59
CA ASN A 155 0.94 -19.36 10.99
C ASN A 155 1.87 -20.57 10.89
N SER A 156 3.16 -20.35 10.61
CA SER A 156 4.16 -21.40 10.57
C SER A 156 5.32 -21.09 11.49
N HIS A 157 5.78 -22.09 12.23
CA HIS A 157 6.98 -21.99 13.06
C HIS A 157 8.28 -22.19 12.28
N THR A 158 8.17 -22.51 10.99
CA THR A 158 9.28 -23.06 10.21
C THR A 158 9.42 -22.43 8.84
N LEU A 159 8.36 -21.79 8.33
CA LEU A 159 8.34 -21.19 7.01
C LEU A 159 8.69 -19.71 7.09
N PHE A 160 9.55 -19.27 6.19
CA PHE A 160 9.82 -17.85 5.96
C PHE A 160 9.90 -17.58 4.46
N ALA A 161 9.70 -16.33 4.08
CA ALA A 161 9.88 -15.87 2.71
C ALA A 161 10.96 -14.80 2.63
N LEU A 162 11.64 -14.77 1.50
CA LEU A 162 12.58 -13.71 1.11
C LEU A 162 12.14 -13.09 -0.22
N ALA A 163 12.44 -11.80 -0.36
CA ALA A 163 12.19 -11.00 -1.55
C ALA A 163 13.52 -10.48 -2.10
N ASP A 164 13.72 -10.55 -3.41
CA ASP A 164 14.98 -10.13 -4.05
C ASP A 164 14.83 -9.07 -5.15
N ASP A 165 15.98 -8.56 -5.59
CA ASP A 165 16.09 -7.53 -6.61
C ASP A 165 15.65 -7.97 -8.02
N ASN A 166 15.59 -9.27 -8.30
CA ASN A 166 15.17 -9.78 -9.60
C ASN A 166 13.64 -9.95 -9.70
N GLY A 167 12.89 -9.53 -8.68
CA GLY A 167 11.45 -9.70 -8.66
C GLY A 167 10.99 -11.06 -8.17
N MET A 168 11.91 -11.88 -7.62
CA MET A 168 11.57 -13.21 -7.14
C MET A 168 11.20 -13.21 -5.66
N VAL A 169 10.29 -14.11 -5.31
CA VAL A 169 9.97 -14.46 -3.93
C VAL A 169 10.26 -15.94 -3.73
N LYS A 170 10.99 -16.26 -2.68
CA LYS A 170 11.35 -17.64 -2.32
C LYS A 170 10.83 -17.98 -0.94
N PHE A 171 10.12 -19.09 -0.81
CA PHE A 171 9.72 -19.67 0.46
C PHE A 171 10.71 -20.76 0.88
N LEU A 172 11.13 -20.71 2.14
CA LEU A 172 12.07 -21.65 2.73
C LEU A 172 11.51 -22.21 4.04
N ASP A 173 11.78 -23.50 4.27
CA ASP A 173 11.48 -24.17 5.53
C ASP A 173 12.79 -24.36 6.30
N VAL A 174 12.87 -23.86 7.53
CA VAL A 174 14.05 -24.00 8.41
C VAL A 174 14.44 -25.46 8.68
N ARG A 175 13.58 -26.42 8.38
CA ARG A 175 13.86 -27.87 8.47
C ARG A 175 14.41 -28.45 7.17
N LYS A 176 14.18 -27.81 6.03
CA LYS A 176 14.56 -28.27 4.69
C LYS A 176 15.40 -27.22 3.99
N LEU A 177 16.66 -27.14 4.42
CA LEU A 177 17.52 -25.98 4.19
C LEU A 177 18.22 -25.96 2.82
N ALA A 178 18.24 -27.07 2.10
CA ALA A 178 19.03 -27.17 0.87
C ALA A 178 18.39 -26.46 -0.35
N LYS A 179 17.06 -26.31 -0.38
CA LYS A 179 16.32 -25.78 -1.54
C LYS A 179 15.09 -25.00 -1.08
N PRO A 180 14.70 -23.93 -1.81
CA PRO A 180 13.44 -23.28 -1.56
C PRO A 180 12.29 -24.28 -1.76
N VAL A 181 11.30 -24.22 -0.87
CA VAL A 181 10.06 -25.00 -0.98
C VAL A 181 9.24 -24.49 -2.16
N GLN A 182 9.24 -23.16 -2.36
CA GLN A 182 8.59 -22.51 -3.50
C GLN A 182 9.42 -21.33 -3.97
N LEU A 183 9.33 -21.05 -5.26
CA LEU A 183 10.00 -19.96 -5.95
C LEU A 183 9.10 -19.51 -7.09
N PHE A 184 8.85 -18.21 -7.20
CA PHE A 184 8.10 -17.64 -8.31
C PHE A 184 8.51 -16.18 -8.53
N THR A 185 8.24 -15.67 -9.72
CA THR A 185 8.41 -14.26 -10.05
C THR A 185 7.14 -13.52 -9.63
N ALA A 186 7.26 -12.61 -8.67
CA ALA A 186 6.16 -11.78 -8.23
C ALA A 186 6.07 -10.52 -9.12
N HIS A 187 7.17 -9.78 -9.21
CA HIS A 187 7.21 -8.47 -9.83
C HIS A 187 8.11 -8.43 -11.07
N GLY A 188 7.89 -7.45 -11.95
CA GLY A 188 8.74 -7.19 -13.12
C GLY A 188 10.06 -6.45 -12.79
N GLY A 189 10.37 -6.30 -11.50
CA GLY A 189 11.55 -5.62 -10.98
C GLY A 189 11.69 -5.88 -9.47
N PRO A 190 12.58 -5.15 -8.77
CA PRO A 190 12.89 -5.42 -7.37
C PRO A 190 11.66 -5.52 -6.46
N VAL A 191 11.55 -6.61 -5.70
CA VAL A 191 10.57 -6.73 -4.61
C VAL A 191 11.18 -6.10 -3.37
N LEU A 192 10.66 -4.94 -2.96
CA LEU A 192 11.28 -4.12 -1.91
C LEU A 192 10.79 -4.47 -0.52
N SER A 193 9.57 -5.00 -0.42
CA SER A 193 8.98 -5.39 0.86
C SER A 193 8.01 -6.55 0.71
N LEU A 194 7.95 -7.39 1.73
CA LEU A 194 7.01 -8.49 1.84
C LEU A 194 6.42 -8.51 3.26
N ASP A 195 5.14 -8.82 3.38
CA ASP A 195 4.52 -9.00 4.69
C ASP A 195 3.41 -10.04 4.65
N PHE A 196 3.35 -10.86 5.70
CA PHE A 196 2.33 -11.89 5.86
C PHE A 196 1.11 -11.30 6.55
N ASN A 197 -0.08 -11.73 6.15
CA ASN A 197 -1.29 -11.31 6.83
C ASN A 197 -1.36 -11.99 8.21
N PRO A 198 -1.48 -11.22 9.32
CA PRO A 198 -1.52 -11.79 10.67
C PRO A 198 -2.89 -12.36 11.05
N LEU A 199 -3.96 -12.05 10.30
CA LEU A 199 -5.34 -12.42 10.62
C LEU A 199 -5.93 -13.45 9.68
N VAL A 200 -5.57 -13.39 8.40
CA VAL A 200 -6.02 -14.35 7.38
C VAL A 200 -4.90 -15.30 7.07
N GLU A 201 -5.13 -16.59 7.32
CA GLU A 201 -4.13 -17.63 7.05
C GLU A 201 -3.77 -17.66 5.57
N ASN A 202 -2.53 -18.07 5.27
CA ASN A 202 -2.10 -18.33 3.89
C ASN A 202 -2.15 -17.11 2.95
N ILE A 203 -2.34 -15.89 3.46
CA ILE A 203 -2.28 -14.66 2.68
C ILE A 203 -1.00 -13.89 3.00
N PHE A 204 -0.37 -13.34 1.97
CA PHE A 204 0.73 -12.40 2.10
C PHE A 204 0.68 -11.38 0.96
N ALA A 205 1.48 -10.33 1.09
CA ALA A 205 1.59 -9.30 0.08
C ALA A 205 3.05 -9.00 -0.24
N THR A 206 3.28 -8.52 -1.46
CA THR A 206 4.57 -8.08 -1.96
C THR A 206 4.43 -6.69 -2.56
N GLY A 207 5.39 -5.81 -2.27
CA GLY A 207 5.45 -4.46 -2.81
C GLY A 207 6.71 -4.31 -3.67
N GLY A 208 6.52 -3.90 -4.92
CA GLY A 208 7.59 -3.81 -5.91
C GLY A 208 7.97 -2.38 -6.31
N ARG A 209 9.15 -2.27 -6.92
CA ARG A 209 9.58 -1.03 -7.59
C ARG A 209 8.75 -0.71 -8.85
N ASP A 210 8.05 -1.71 -9.37
CA ASP A 210 7.10 -1.62 -10.50
C ASP A 210 5.78 -0.90 -10.14
N LYS A 211 5.66 -0.37 -8.91
CA LYS A 211 4.47 0.37 -8.41
C LYS A 211 3.25 -0.52 -8.23
N ILE A 212 3.47 -1.81 -7.97
CA ILE A 212 2.39 -2.76 -7.75
C ILE A 212 2.54 -3.33 -6.34
N ILE A 213 1.42 -3.47 -5.65
CA ILE A 213 1.28 -4.34 -4.49
C ILE A 213 0.50 -5.56 -4.96
N GLN A 214 1.08 -6.74 -4.85
CA GLN A 214 0.41 -7.98 -5.21
C GLN A 214 0.01 -8.74 -3.95
N ILE A 215 -1.21 -9.24 -3.94
CA ILE A 215 -1.79 -10.05 -2.86
C ILE A 215 -1.80 -11.49 -3.32
N TRP A 216 -1.26 -12.37 -2.48
CA TRP A 216 -0.99 -13.74 -2.83
C TRP A 216 -1.59 -14.68 -1.79
N GLU A 217 -2.14 -15.79 -2.27
CA GLU A 217 -2.41 -16.96 -1.45
C GLU A 217 -1.26 -17.97 -1.61
N TYR A 218 -0.74 -18.51 -0.50
CA TYR A 218 0.26 -19.56 -0.50
C TYR A 218 -0.25 -20.81 0.21
N GLN A 219 -0.13 -21.95 -0.47
CA GLN A 219 -0.36 -23.27 0.12
C GLN A 219 0.95 -24.05 0.08
N SER A 220 0.99 -25.29 0.59
CA SER A 220 2.24 -26.05 0.63
C SER A 220 2.88 -26.30 -0.74
N THR A 221 2.07 -26.38 -1.81
CA THR A 221 2.55 -26.77 -3.15
C THR A 221 2.48 -25.67 -4.21
N LYS A 222 1.64 -24.65 -4.01
CA LYS A 222 1.42 -23.60 -5.01
C LYS A 222 1.16 -22.24 -4.37
N THR A 223 1.65 -21.19 -5.03
CA THR A 223 1.24 -19.81 -4.81
C THR A 223 0.30 -19.35 -5.92
N LYS A 224 -0.70 -18.57 -5.56
CA LYS A 224 -1.69 -18.00 -6.48
C LYS A 224 -1.80 -16.50 -6.24
N LEU A 225 -1.81 -15.74 -7.33
CA LEU A 225 -2.11 -14.31 -7.28
C LEU A 225 -3.62 -14.14 -7.10
N GLU A 226 -4.03 -13.45 -6.03
CA GLU A 226 -5.44 -13.15 -5.75
C GLU A 226 -5.84 -11.79 -6.32
N ASP A 227 -5.03 -10.76 -6.06
CA ASP A 227 -5.33 -9.39 -6.50
C ASP A 227 -4.05 -8.56 -6.66
N SER A 228 -4.15 -7.42 -7.34
CA SER A 228 -3.06 -6.47 -7.52
C SER A 228 -3.57 -5.03 -7.39
N ILE A 229 -2.88 -4.25 -6.57
CA ILE A 229 -3.13 -2.82 -6.38
C ILE A 229 -2.04 -2.05 -7.13
N VAL A 230 -2.44 -1.14 -8.00
CA VAL A 230 -1.53 -0.25 -8.71
C VAL A 230 -1.40 1.07 -7.93
N THR A 231 -0.17 1.46 -7.63
CA THR A 231 0.16 2.68 -6.89
C THR A 231 0.72 3.76 -7.81
N SER A 232 0.68 5.03 -7.39
CA SER A 232 1.26 6.17 -8.13
C SER A 232 2.78 6.11 -8.24
N ALA A 233 3.42 5.60 -7.18
CA ALA A 233 4.87 5.58 -7.00
C ALA A 233 5.38 4.18 -6.60
N PRO A 234 6.70 3.91 -6.77
CA PRO A 234 7.31 2.65 -6.36
C PRO A 234 7.07 2.36 -4.87
N VAL A 235 6.70 1.12 -4.54
CA VAL A 235 6.32 0.73 -3.18
C VAL A 235 7.58 0.43 -2.37
N GLY A 236 7.85 1.23 -1.35
CA GLY A 236 9.03 1.07 -0.50
C GLY A 236 8.86 0.08 0.64
N GLN A 237 7.72 0.13 1.33
CA GLN A 237 7.41 -0.77 2.44
C GLN A 237 5.91 -1.05 2.49
N ILE A 238 5.55 -2.26 2.88
CA ILE A 238 4.17 -2.68 3.13
C ILE A 238 4.03 -3.32 4.50
N HIS A 239 2.87 -3.13 5.15
CA HIS A 239 2.50 -3.86 6.36
C HIS A 239 0.99 -4.08 6.42
N TRP A 240 0.58 -5.32 6.72
CA TRP A 240 -0.81 -5.65 6.98
C TRP A 240 -1.28 -5.02 8.30
N ASN A 241 -2.54 -4.59 8.31
CA ASN A 241 -3.17 -4.08 9.53
C ASN A 241 -3.42 -5.26 10.50
N PRO A 242 -2.85 -5.24 11.72
CA PRO A 242 -2.98 -6.34 12.68
C PRO A 242 -4.39 -6.50 13.25
N LEU A 243 -5.27 -5.51 13.07
CA LEU A 243 -6.66 -5.55 13.52
C LEU A 243 -7.67 -5.79 12.39
N LYS A 244 -7.28 -5.56 11.14
CA LYS A 244 -8.16 -5.65 9.97
C LYS A 244 -7.46 -6.38 8.83
N GLY A 245 -7.75 -7.67 8.68
CA GLY A 245 -7.09 -8.54 7.69
C GLY A 245 -7.34 -8.16 6.23
N THR A 246 -8.26 -7.23 5.95
CA THR A 246 -8.49 -6.72 4.59
C THR A 246 -7.69 -5.46 4.28
N GLN A 247 -6.98 -4.89 5.25
CA GLN A 247 -6.28 -3.61 5.08
C GLN A 247 -4.77 -3.79 5.06
N ILE A 248 -4.12 -3.13 4.10
CA ILE A 248 -2.67 -3.08 3.97
C ILE A 248 -2.22 -1.65 3.82
N ALA A 249 -1.20 -1.24 4.56
CA ALA A 249 -0.57 0.06 4.40
C ALA A 249 0.67 -0.06 3.50
N SER A 250 0.92 0.98 2.73
CA SER A 250 2.09 1.11 1.86
C SER A 250 2.70 2.51 2.00
N SER A 251 4.01 2.58 1.96
CA SER A 251 4.75 3.83 1.78
C SER A 251 5.43 3.86 0.41
N ALA A 252 5.50 5.03 -0.20
CA ALA A 252 6.27 5.20 -1.43
C ALA A 252 7.78 5.30 -1.14
N LEU A 253 8.59 4.87 -2.11
CA LEU A 253 10.04 4.78 -1.94
C LEU A 253 10.74 6.15 -2.09
N THR A 254 10.35 6.96 -3.09
CA THR A 254 11.15 8.13 -3.52
C THR A 254 10.38 9.41 -3.73
N THR A 255 9.28 9.38 -4.49
CA THR A 255 8.61 10.60 -4.98
C THR A 255 7.52 11.10 -4.05
N ASP A 256 6.81 10.17 -3.43
CA ASP A 256 5.64 10.48 -2.62
C ASP A 256 6.03 10.21 -1.16
N PHE A 257 5.67 11.12 -0.25
CA PHE A 257 5.99 10.99 1.18
C PHE A 257 4.81 10.50 2.00
N GLU A 258 3.72 10.19 1.33
CA GLU A 258 2.49 9.76 1.95
C GLU A 258 2.52 8.27 2.31
N ILE A 259 1.68 7.93 3.28
CA ILE A 259 1.34 6.55 3.61
C ILE A 259 -0.10 6.33 3.20
N GLN A 260 -0.30 5.35 2.34
CA GLN A 260 -1.61 4.97 1.83
C GLN A 260 -2.04 3.66 2.49
N VAL A 261 -3.28 3.59 2.95
CA VAL A 261 -3.91 2.37 3.44
C VAL A 261 -4.92 1.94 2.40
N TRP A 262 -4.83 0.70 1.97
CA TRP A 262 -5.67 0.08 0.96
C TRP A 262 -6.59 -0.95 1.61
N ASP A 263 -7.79 -1.10 1.09
CA ASP A 263 -8.67 -2.22 1.40
C ASP A 263 -8.67 -3.17 0.19
N ILE A 264 -8.23 -4.40 0.38
CA ILE A 264 -8.10 -5.39 -0.72
C ILE A 264 -9.44 -5.70 -1.39
N ARG A 265 -10.58 -5.36 -0.75
CA ARG A 265 -11.90 -5.52 -1.35
C ARG A 265 -12.21 -4.44 -2.40
N HIS A 266 -11.47 -3.33 -2.35
CA HIS A 266 -11.63 -2.16 -3.22
C HIS A 266 -10.24 -1.61 -3.60
N PRO A 267 -9.46 -2.36 -4.41
CA PRO A 267 -8.05 -2.09 -4.67
C PRO A 267 -7.82 -0.82 -5.52
N CYS A 268 -8.84 -0.28 -6.17
CA CYS A 268 -8.72 0.85 -7.09
C CYS A 268 -8.52 2.21 -6.40
N LEU A 269 -8.76 2.31 -5.09
CA LEU A 269 -8.69 3.56 -4.36
C LEU A 269 -8.15 3.33 -2.94
N PRO A 270 -7.23 4.17 -2.45
CA PRO A 270 -6.83 4.13 -1.05
C PRO A 270 -8.05 4.33 -0.13
N TYR A 271 -8.15 3.50 0.88
CA TYR A 271 -9.11 3.66 1.98
C TYR A 271 -8.78 4.92 2.81
N ALA A 272 -7.50 5.14 3.08
CA ALA A 272 -7.01 6.27 3.85
C ALA A 272 -5.63 6.72 3.36
N VAL A 273 -5.34 8.01 3.45
CA VAL A 273 -4.04 8.61 3.07
C VAL A 273 -3.56 9.56 4.16
N PHE A 274 -2.27 9.50 4.47
CA PHE A 274 -1.60 10.34 5.45
C PHE A 274 -0.53 11.21 4.77
N PHE A 275 -0.69 12.53 4.83
CA PHE A 275 0.15 13.52 4.11
C PHE A 275 1.16 14.25 5.01
N GLU A 276 1.31 13.84 6.26
CA GLU A 276 2.02 14.61 7.29
C GLU A 276 3.55 14.67 7.09
N HIS A 277 4.12 13.75 6.31
CA HIS A 277 5.56 13.71 6.08
C HIS A 277 6.00 14.66 4.97
N THR A 278 7.10 15.36 5.22
CA THR A 278 7.74 16.28 4.26
C THR A 278 8.99 15.68 3.59
N SER A 279 9.30 14.41 3.86
CA SER A 279 10.46 13.72 3.31
C SER A 279 10.22 12.20 3.30
N SER A 280 11.02 11.45 2.55
CA SER A 280 10.85 10.01 2.30
C SER A 280 10.66 9.21 3.60
N VAL A 281 9.60 8.40 3.64
CA VAL A 281 9.30 7.49 4.75
C VAL A 281 10.19 6.26 4.63
N LYS A 282 11.04 6.02 5.64
CA LYS A 282 11.97 4.87 5.66
C LYS A 282 11.44 3.67 6.42
N GLY A 283 10.59 3.92 7.40
CA GLY A 283 10.02 2.89 8.24
C GLY A 283 8.64 3.30 8.73
N PHE A 284 7.67 2.40 8.69
CA PHE A 284 6.44 2.55 9.45
C PHE A 284 6.00 1.20 10.01
N GLN A 285 5.17 1.23 11.04
CA GLN A 285 4.57 0.03 11.60
C GLN A 285 3.22 0.33 12.24
N TRP A 286 2.28 -0.61 12.09
CA TRP A 286 1.03 -0.60 12.83
C TRP A 286 1.27 -0.84 14.33
N LYS A 287 0.49 -0.15 15.16
CA LYS A 287 0.45 -0.43 16.59
C LYS A 287 -0.35 -1.73 16.82
N PRO A 288 0.18 -2.74 17.54
CA PRO A 288 -0.43 -4.08 17.67
C PRO A 288 -1.89 -4.14 18.14
N ASN A 289 -2.36 -3.12 18.86
CA ASN A 289 -3.70 -3.07 19.46
C ASN A 289 -4.48 -1.80 19.10
N SER A 290 -4.08 -1.10 18.05
CA SER A 290 -4.73 0.16 17.64
C SER A 290 -4.77 0.28 16.14
N ASP A 291 -5.85 0.88 15.62
CA ASP A 291 -6.01 1.24 14.21
C ASP A 291 -5.21 2.52 13.88
N SER A 292 -3.97 2.56 14.35
CA SER A 292 -3.01 3.65 14.16
C SER A 292 -1.66 3.07 13.80
N LEU A 293 -0.89 3.83 13.04
CA LEU A 293 0.47 3.47 12.67
C LEU A 293 1.42 4.61 13.02
N LEU A 294 2.67 4.25 13.32
CA LEU A 294 3.74 5.22 13.46
C LEU A 294 4.66 5.12 12.26
N SER A 295 5.08 6.28 11.78
CA SER A 295 5.92 6.39 10.61
C SER A 295 7.10 7.31 10.85
N ALA A 296 8.22 6.96 10.24
CA ALA A 296 9.49 7.61 10.40
C ALA A 296 10.09 7.98 9.05
N SER A 297 10.70 9.15 9.01
CA SER A 297 11.23 9.75 7.79
C SER A 297 12.73 10.02 7.87
N THR A 298 13.36 10.17 6.70
CA THR A 298 14.78 10.56 6.56
C THR A 298 15.12 11.89 7.21
N ASN A 299 14.15 12.78 7.39
CA ASN A 299 14.37 14.04 8.08
C ASN A 299 14.33 13.92 9.62
N GLY A 300 14.21 12.71 10.17
CA GLY A 300 14.13 12.49 11.62
C GLY A 300 12.74 12.68 12.22
N SER A 301 11.70 12.92 11.41
CA SER A 301 10.33 13.01 11.93
C SER A 301 9.76 11.63 12.24
N LEU A 302 9.20 11.48 13.45
CA LEU A 302 8.35 10.36 13.86
C LEU A 302 6.92 10.89 14.03
N ILE A 303 5.98 10.34 13.26
CA ILE A 303 4.59 10.82 13.21
C ILE A 303 3.64 9.71 13.64
N TRP A 304 2.68 10.07 14.48
CA TRP A 304 1.53 9.21 14.80
C TRP A 304 0.41 9.48 13.81
N ASN A 305 0.04 8.46 13.06
CA ASN A 305 -1.03 8.51 12.06
C ASN A 305 -2.22 7.70 12.57
N ASN A 306 -3.29 8.42 12.92
CA ASN A 306 -4.53 7.82 13.40
C ASN A 306 -5.50 7.65 12.23
N ALA A 307 -6.01 6.43 11.98
CA ALA A 307 -6.93 6.17 10.88
C ALA A 307 -8.21 7.02 10.92
N LYS A 308 -8.62 7.53 12.10
CA LYS A 308 -9.77 8.44 12.23
C LYS A 308 -9.54 9.80 11.59
N ASN A 309 -8.29 10.29 11.61
CA ASN A 309 -7.91 11.61 11.11
C ASN A 309 -7.37 11.54 9.68
N ALA A 310 -7.30 10.33 9.11
CA ALA A 310 -6.79 10.14 7.76
C ALA A 310 -7.71 10.79 6.73
N TYR A 311 -7.11 11.33 5.66
CA TYR A 311 -7.86 11.71 4.49
C TYR A 311 -8.45 10.45 3.84
N GLN A 312 -9.76 10.43 3.57
CA GLN A 312 -10.43 9.29 2.97
C GLN A 312 -10.90 9.67 1.56
N PRO A 313 -10.16 9.30 0.51
CA PRO A 313 -10.49 9.69 -0.87
C PRO A 313 -11.94 9.33 -1.25
N CYS A 314 -12.44 8.19 -0.78
CA CYS A 314 -13.80 7.73 -1.06
C CYS A 314 -14.91 8.70 -0.60
N ARG A 315 -14.64 9.56 0.40
CA ARG A 315 -15.60 10.57 0.88
C ARG A 315 -15.68 11.82 -0.01
N HIS A 316 -14.67 12.04 -0.84
CA HIS A 316 -14.55 13.23 -1.69
C HIS A 316 -14.85 12.96 -3.17
N ILE A 317 -15.10 11.70 -3.53
CA ILE A 317 -15.53 11.33 -4.88
C ILE A 317 -16.98 11.76 -5.07
N SER A 318 -17.30 12.30 -6.25
CA SER A 318 -18.68 12.56 -6.65
C SER A 318 -19.46 11.24 -6.55
N PRO A 319 -20.48 11.16 -5.67
CA PRO A 319 -21.33 9.99 -5.60
C PRO A 319 -22.32 9.93 -6.77
N VAL A 320 -22.19 10.86 -7.73
CA VAL A 320 -23.03 10.98 -8.91
C VAL A 320 -22.19 10.72 -10.16
N ALA A 321 -22.66 9.80 -10.98
CA ALA A 321 -22.18 9.57 -12.34
C ALA A 321 -23.33 9.86 -13.31
N ILE A 322 -23.01 10.47 -14.45
CA ILE A 322 -23.97 10.74 -15.53
C ILE A 322 -23.36 10.26 -16.85
N ASN A 323 -24.19 9.65 -17.70
CA ASN A 323 -23.81 9.21 -19.02
C ASN A 323 -24.96 9.46 -20.01
N PHE A 324 -24.62 9.69 -21.27
CA PHE A 324 -25.57 9.98 -22.33
C PHE A 324 -25.62 8.80 -23.30
N SER A 325 -26.82 8.35 -23.63
CA SER A 325 -26.99 7.43 -24.76
C SER A 325 -26.89 8.20 -26.08
N VAL A 326 -26.55 7.48 -27.15
CA VAL A 326 -26.56 8.00 -28.54
C VAL A 326 -27.92 8.60 -28.92
N ASN A 327 -29.00 8.11 -28.30
CA ASN A 327 -30.37 8.58 -28.54
C ASN A 327 -30.76 9.81 -27.70
N GLY A 328 -29.86 10.35 -26.87
CA GLY A 328 -30.11 11.52 -26.01
C GLY A 328 -30.66 11.21 -24.61
N ASN A 329 -30.90 9.94 -24.27
CA ASN A 329 -31.30 9.54 -22.92
C ASN A 329 -30.15 9.76 -21.92
N ILE A 330 -30.49 10.12 -20.68
CA ILE A 330 -29.54 10.35 -19.61
C ILE A 330 -29.62 9.18 -18.62
N LEU A 331 -28.52 8.43 -18.51
CA LEU A 331 -28.33 7.50 -17.41
C LEU A 331 -27.60 8.24 -16.30
N TYR A 332 -28.13 8.20 -15.08
CA TYR A 332 -27.42 8.71 -13.93
C TYR A 332 -27.50 7.72 -12.78
N VAL A 333 -26.42 7.67 -12.02
CA VAL A 333 -26.29 6.87 -10.82
C VAL A 333 -25.95 7.83 -9.71
N TYR A 334 -26.65 7.73 -8.59
CA TYR A 334 -26.34 8.52 -7.41
C TYR A 334 -26.39 7.63 -6.16
N ASP A 335 -25.61 7.99 -5.16
CA ASP A 335 -25.66 7.32 -3.86
C ASP A 335 -27.02 7.57 -3.19
N SER A 336 -27.68 6.49 -2.73
CA SER A 336 -28.96 6.57 -2.04
C SER A 336 -28.92 7.42 -0.77
N HIS A 337 -27.75 7.63 -0.16
CA HIS A 337 -27.63 8.54 0.98
C HIS A 337 -27.92 10.02 0.62
N ILE A 338 -27.83 10.41 -0.66
CA ILE A 338 -28.18 11.76 -1.13
C ILE A 338 -29.70 11.95 -1.16
N SER A 339 -30.51 10.89 -1.33
CA SER A 339 -31.97 11.03 -1.45
C SER A 339 -32.66 11.46 -0.16
N ASN A 340 -31.99 11.35 0.99
CA ASN A 340 -32.56 11.73 2.29
C ASN A 340 -32.45 13.23 2.59
N LYS A 341 -31.68 14.00 1.81
CA LYS A 341 -31.93 15.43 1.73
C LYS A 341 -33.06 15.62 0.73
N LYS A 342 -34.22 16.06 1.18
CA LYS A 342 -35.23 16.68 0.32
C LYS A 342 -34.55 17.87 -0.39
N LEU A 343 -33.82 17.59 -1.46
CA LEU A 343 -33.60 18.56 -2.52
C LEU A 343 -35.01 18.79 -3.05
N GLY A 344 -35.60 19.92 -2.63
CA GLY A 344 -36.84 20.40 -3.20
C GLY A 344 -36.60 20.54 -4.69
N VAL A 345 -37.00 19.50 -5.44
CA VAL A 345 -37.17 19.62 -6.87
C VAL A 345 -38.21 20.71 -7.00
N ALA A 346 -37.81 21.87 -7.50
CA ALA A 346 -38.76 22.88 -7.93
C ALA A 346 -39.67 22.17 -8.95
N SER A 347 -40.86 21.81 -8.51
CA SER A 347 -41.91 21.28 -9.35
C SER A 347 -42.29 22.39 -10.31
N SER A 348 -41.66 22.40 -11.49
CA SER A 348 -42.28 23.04 -12.63
C SER A 348 -43.43 22.12 -13.02
N THR A 349 -44.62 22.59 -12.72
CA THR A 349 -45.90 22.03 -13.13
C THR A 349 -45.93 21.83 -14.64
N ALA A 350 -45.95 20.58 -15.09
CA ALA A 350 -46.52 20.20 -16.37
C ALA A 350 -47.14 18.80 -16.21
N ASP A 351 -48.41 18.71 -16.57
CA ASP A 351 -49.37 17.62 -16.37
C ASP A 351 -48.86 16.19 -16.62
N ASP A 352 -49.30 15.33 -15.70
CA ASP A 352 -49.75 13.95 -15.83
C ASP A 352 -49.34 13.13 -17.08
N GLY A 353 -48.51 12.13 -16.79
CA GLY A 353 -48.38 10.88 -17.53
C GLY A 353 -47.49 9.93 -16.73
N GLU A 354 -48.03 8.79 -16.29
CA GLU A 354 -47.34 7.79 -15.45
C GLU A 354 -45.97 7.36 -16.04
N ASP A 355 -44.88 7.96 -15.57
CA ASP A 355 -43.52 7.51 -15.90
C ASP A 355 -43.15 6.29 -15.03
N ARG A 356 -43.29 5.09 -15.61
CA ARG A 356 -42.70 3.85 -15.08
C ARG A 356 -41.17 3.93 -15.12
N SER A 357 -40.58 4.54 -14.09
CA SER A 357 -39.14 4.47 -13.86
C SER A 357 -38.74 3.08 -13.33
N ASN A 358 -38.24 2.22 -14.21
CA ASN A 358 -37.68 0.92 -13.79
C ASN A 358 -36.34 1.15 -13.09
N SER A 359 -36.32 1.12 -11.76
CA SER A 359 -35.08 1.07 -10.97
C SER A 359 -34.58 -0.37 -10.88
N TYR A 360 -33.39 -0.63 -11.42
CA TYR A 360 -32.70 -1.91 -11.29
C TYR A 360 -31.76 -1.87 -10.09
N PHE A 361 -31.75 -2.94 -9.29
CA PHE A 361 -30.89 -3.09 -8.11
C PHE A 361 -29.80 -4.12 -8.37
N VAL A 362 -28.53 -3.75 -8.20
CA VAL A 362 -27.42 -4.71 -8.12
C VAL A 362 -26.38 -4.20 -7.11
N GLY A 363 -26.12 -4.97 -6.06
CA GLY A 363 -24.91 -4.83 -5.21
C GLY A 363 -25.14 -4.53 -3.72
N PRO A 364 -24.11 -4.76 -2.86
CA PRO A 364 -24.21 -4.70 -1.40
C PRO A 364 -24.26 -3.28 -0.80
N ARG A 365 -23.99 -2.24 -1.61
CA ARG A 365 -24.34 -0.85 -1.29
C ARG A 365 -25.60 -0.50 -2.08
N LYS A 366 -26.61 0.10 -1.43
CA LYS A 366 -27.86 0.53 -2.07
C LYS A 366 -27.57 1.68 -3.06
N SER A 367 -27.06 1.39 -4.24
CA SER A 367 -26.97 2.35 -5.34
C SER A 367 -28.31 2.37 -6.09
N CYS A 368 -28.90 3.56 -6.22
CA CYS A 368 -30.14 3.73 -6.97
C CYS A 368 -29.79 4.04 -8.43
N PHE A 369 -30.15 3.14 -9.34
CA PHE A 369 -30.11 3.41 -10.76
C PHE A 369 -31.43 4.04 -11.19
N ARG A 370 -31.36 5.21 -11.82
CA ARG A 370 -32.53 5.83 -12.44
C ARG A 370 -32.21 6.19 -13.88
N LEU A 371 -33.08 5.74 -14.76
CA LEU A 371 -33.13 6.23 -16.12
C LEU A 371 -34.08 7.42 -16.11
N LEU A 372 -33.57 8.63 -16.38
CA LEU A 372 -34.41 9.77 -16.71
C LEU A 372 -34.51 9.81 -18.24
N ASN A 373 -35.69 9.57 -18.76
CA ASN A 373 -36.01 9.96 -20.12
C ASN A 373 -36.04 11.50 -20.14
N SER A 374 -35.05 12.12 -20.79
CA SER A 374 -35.08 13.56 -21.02
C SER A 374 -36.27 13.88 -21.92
N GLN A 375 -37.36 14.41 -21.35
CA GLN A 375 -38.39 15.07 -22.16
C GLN A 375 -37.88 16.41 -22.75
N PHE A 376 -36.75 16.91 -22.27
CA PHE A 376 -36.04 18.04 -22.87
C PHE A 376 -35.40 17.60 -24.19
N TYR A 377 -36.04 18.00 -25.27
CA TYR A 377 -35.90 17.49 -26.64
C TYR A 377 -36.61 16.15 -26.88
N LYS A 378 -37.93 16.23 -27.05
CA LYS A 378 -38.52 15.65 -28.28
C LYS A 378 -37.81 16.30 -29.47
N ASN A 379 -36.60 15.86 -29.79
CA ASN A 379 -36.18 15.85 -31.17
C ASN A 379 -37.30 15.07 -31.85
N LYS A 380 -38.21 15.76 -32.55
CA LYS A 380 -38.94 15.14 -33.65
C LYS A 380 -37.86 14.34 -34.35
N LYS A 381 -37.93 13.02 -34.33
CA LYS A 381 -36.94 12.16 -34.97
C LYS A 381 -36.87 12.68 -36.40
N THR A 382 -35.90 13.53 -36.69
CA THR A 382 -35.75 14.09 -38.01
C THR A 382 -34.92 13.05 -38.72
N TYR A 383 -35.54 11.90 -39.00
CA TYR A 383 -34.95 10.95 -39.90
C TYR A 383 -34.63 11.71 -41.18
N ILE A 384 -33.38 11.61 -41.63
CA ILE A 384 -32.99 12.13 -42.93
C ILE A 384 -33.81 11.29 -43.91
N THR A 385 -34.69 11.94 -44.68
CA THR A 385 -35.43 11.22 -45.71
C THR A 385 -34.43 10.73 -46.77
N PRO A 386 -34.70 9.62 -47.49
CA PRO A 386 -33.80 9.15 -48.54
C PRO A 386 -33.43 10.23 -49.57
N ALA A 387 -34.36 11.14 -49.86
CA ALA A 387 -34.11 12.31 -50.71
C ALA A 387 -33.11 13.30 -50.10
N GLN A 388 -33.27 13.62 -48.80
CA GLN A 388 -32.32 14.49 -48.09
C GLN A 388 -30.94 13.85 -47.98
N PHE A 389 -30.86 12.53 -47.80
CA PHE A 389 -29.60 11.80 -47.72
C PHE A 389 -28.85 11.88 -49.05
N LYS A 390 -29.55 11.72 -50.18
CA LYS A 390 -28.96 11.88 -51.50
C LYS A 390 -28.38 13.28 -51.70
N THR A 391 -29.13 14.32 -51.34
CA THR A 391 -28.64 15.71 -51.44
C THR A 391 -27.42 15.96 -50.54
N PHE A 392 -27.38 15.40 -49.33
CA PHE A 392 -26.19 15.45 -48.49
C PHE A 392 -25.00 14.71 -49.12
N ALA A 393 -25.21 13.52 -49.68
CA ALA A 393 -24.13 12.77 -50.31
C ALA A 393 -23.53 13.46 -51.55
N GLU A 394 -24.33 14.27 -52.27
CA GLU A 394 -23.89 15.00 -53.46
C GLU A 394 -23.23 16.36 -53.12
N GLU A 395 -23.74 17.09 -52.12
CA GLU A 395 -23.32 18.47 -51.85
C GLU A 395 -22.32 18.63 -50.69
N TYR A 396 -22.14 17.59 -49.86
CA TYR A 396 -21.26 17.66 -48.69
C TYR A 396 -19.82 17.35 -49.08
N HIS A 397 -18.91 18.30 -48.84
CA HIS A 397 -17.50 18.11 -49.16
C HIS A 397 -16.77 17.53 -47.95
N LEU A 398 -15.96 16.50 -48.18
CA LEU A 398 -15.11 15.87 -47.16
C LEU A 398 -13.64 16.30 -47.27
N THR A 399 -13.25 16.75 -48.47
CA THR A 399 -11.89 17.15 -48.86
C THR A 399 -11.96 18.40 -49.74
N ASP A 400 -10.80 18.95 -50.14
CA ASP A 400 -10.65 19.95 -51.20
C ASP A 400 -10.89 21.44 -50.82
N TYR A 401 -11.16 21.75 -49.55
CA TYR A 401 -11.22 23.13 -49.03
C TYR A 401 -10.42 23.32 -47.74
N CYS A 402 -10.06 24.56 -47.43
CA CYS A 402 -9.53 24.93 -46.12
C CYS A 402 -10.59 24.66 -45.04
N PHE A 403 -10.16 24.18 -43.86
CA PHE A 403 -11.07 23.68 -42.81
C PHE A 403 -12.21 24.66 -42.41
N PRO A 404 -11.99 25.98 -42.28
CA PRO A 404 -13.06 26.93 -41.97
C PRO A 404 -14.10 27.05 -43.11
N ASP A 405 -13.63 27.06 -44.36
CA ASP A 405 -14.50 27.18 -45.54
C ASP A 405 -15.30 25.89 -45.76
N LEU A 406 -14.68 24.75 -45.51
CA LEU A 406 -15.33 23.43 -45.53
C LEU A 406 -16.46 23.37 -44.50
N CYS A 407 -16.19 23.84 -43.28
CA CYS A 407 -17.19 23.89 -42.21
C CYS A 407 -18.34 24.85 -42.56
N GLN A 408 -18.04 26.02 -43.12
CA GLN A 408 -19.04 27.01 -43.51
C GLN A 408 -19.92 26.51 -44.66
N HIS A 409 -19.33 25.88 -45.68
CA HIS A 409 -20.05 25.28 -46.80
C HIS A 409 -20.99 24.17 -46.33
N ASN A 410 -20.46 23.21 -45.57
CA ASN A 410 -21.22 22.08 -45.06
C ASN A 410 -22.33 22.51 -44.08
N ALA A 411 -22.09 23.55 -43.28
CA ALA A 411 -23.10 24.16 -42.44
C ALA A 411 -24.22 24.81 -43.27
N ASN A 412 -23.90 25.49 -44.38
CA ASN A 412 -24.90 26.08 -45.29
C ASN A 412 -25.75 25.00 -45.99
N VAL A 413 -25.14 23.89 -46.42
CA VAL A 413 -25.86 22.72 -46.99
C VAL A 413 -26.83 22.13 -45.96
N ALA A 414 -26.40 21.97 -44.71
CA ALA A 414 -27.27 21.50 -43.64
C ALA A 414 -28.43 22.48 -43.34
N LEU A 415 -28.14 23.79 -43.41
CA LEU A 415 -29.12 24.86 -43.18
C LEU A 415 -30.20 24.90 -44.27
N LYS A 416 -29.84 24.71 -45.55
CA LYS A 416 -30.79 24.57 -46.67
C LYS A 416 -31.81 23.45 -46.41
N LEU A 417 -31.36 22.34 -45.82
CA LEU A 417 -32.18 21.18 -45.50
C LEU A 417 -32.89 21.28 -44.14
N LYS A 418 -32.88 22.47 -43.51
CA LYS A 418 -33.44 22.75 -42.17
C LYS A 418 -32.90 21.80 -41.09
N LYS A 419 -31.67 21.30 -41.24
CA LYS A 419 -30.96 20.49 -40.25
C LYS A 419 -29.84 21.30 -39.62
N ARG A 420 -29.95 21.55 -38.32
CA ARG A 420 -28.92 22.29 -37.56
C ARG A 420 -27.79 21.38 -37.04
N ARG A 421 -27.93 20.07 -37.18
CA ARG A 421 -26.91 19.06 -36.84
C ARG A 421 -26.99 17.93 -37.86
N VAL A 422 -25.93 17.73 -38.62
CA VAL A 422 -25.65 16.49 -39.32
C VAL A 422 -24.73 15.74 -38.36
N CYS A 423 -25.20 14.62 -37.82
CA CYS A 423 -24.39 13.76 -36.97
C CYS A 423 -23.42 12.94 -37.80
#